data_AF-A0A2W0BHB8-F1
#
_entry.id   AF-A0A2W0BHB8-F1
#
_cell.length_a   1.000
_cell.length_b   1.000
_cell.length_c   1.000
_cell.angle_alpha   90.00
_cell.angle_beta   90.00
_cell.angle_gamma   90.00
#
_symmetry.space_group_name_H-M   'P 1'
#
loop_
_entity.id
_entity.type
_entity.pdbx_description
1 polymer ?
#
loop_
_entity_poly.entity_id
_entity_poly.type
_entity_poly.pdbx_seq_one_letter_code
_entity_poly.pdbx_strand_id
1 'polypeptide(L)' 'MSERNNAPESQRNGSTPNHCEPEASLHPAWLAFVRYCQQMGHGEIERLKIQDGIPVLIEVSRHKIKFS' A
#
# COMPACT_ATOMS: atom_id res chain seq x y z
N MET A 1 46.30 -24.21 28.88
CA MET A 1 45.35 -23.71 27.88
C MET A 1 43.97 -23.95 28.48
N SER A 2 43.29 -22.90 28.93
CA SER A 2 42.02 -23.03 29.65
C SER A 2 40.95 -22.25 28.90
N GLU A 3 39.91 -22.98 28.50
CA GLU A 3 38.69 -22.50 27.85
C GLU A 3 38.01 -21.38 28.65
N ARG A 4 37.53 -20.36 27.94
CA ARG A 4 36.42 -19.51 28.39
C ARG A 4 35.44 -19.32 27.24
N ASN A 5 34.23 -19.76 27.50
CA ASN A 5 33.01 -19.66 26.69
C ASN A 5 32.58 -18.20 26.44
N ASN A 6 32.08 -17.89 25.24
CA ASN A 6 30.75 -17.27 25.01
C ASN A 6 30.59 -16.79 23.54
N ALA A 7 29.58 -17.33 22.86
CA ALA A 7 28.72 -16.58 21.93
C ALA A 7 27.34 -16.48 22.61
N PRO A 8 26.40 -15.57 22.26
CA PRO A 8 26.34 -14.64 21.12
C PRO A 8 26.01 -13.18 21.51
N GLU A 9 26.50 -12.19 20.76
CA GLU A 9 25.96 -10.81 20.83
C GLU A 9 25.25 -10.44 19.53
N SER A 10 23.96 -10.78 19.49
CA SER A 10 22.97 -10.14 18.63
C SER A 10 22.69 -8.74 19.17
N GLN A 11 23.42 -7.71 18.72
CA GLN A 11 22.86 -6.35 18.66
C GLN A 11 23.70 -5.41 17.79
N ARG A 12 23.12 -4.98 16.67
CA ARG A 12 23.06 -3.55 16.33
C ARG A 12 21.97 -3.31 15.31
N ASN A 13 20.81 -2.95 15.85
CA ASN A 13 19.78 -2.19 15.18
C ASN A 13 20.42 -0.89 14.68
N GLY A 14 20.90 -0.89 13.44
CA GLY A 14 21.21 0.31 12.69
C GLY A 14 19.99 0.63 11.84
N SER A 15 19.02 1.34 12.43
CA SER A 15 17.96 2.01 11.70
C SER A 15 18.60 2.83 10.59
N THR A 16 18.52 2.36 9.34
CA THR A 16 18.76 3.21 8.19
C THR A 16 17.82 4.41 8.34
N PRO A 17 18.31 5.66 8.25
CA PRO A 17 17.40 6.77 8.03
C PRO A 17 16.74 6.47 6.69
N ASN A 18 15.52 5.91 6.75
CA ASN A 18 14.65 5.86 5.59
C ASN A 18 14.66 7.28 5.05
N HIS A 19 15.15 7.43 3.82
CA HIS A 19 15.11 8.67 3.09
C HIS A 19 13.78 9.34 3.40
N CYS A 20 13.84 10.60 3.83
CA CYS A 20 12.67 11.45 3.87
C CYS A 20 12.37 11.82 2.41
N GLU A 21 11.98 10.81 1.62
CA GLU A 21 11.25 11.01 0.38
C GLU A 21 10.01 11.79 0.79
N PRO A 22 9.75 12.97 0.20
CA PRO A 22 8.47 13.60 0.38
C PRO A 22 7.44 12.58 -0.11
N GLU A 23 6.70 11.96 0.81
CA GLU A 23 5.59 11.04 0.52
C GLU A 23 4.85 11.57 -0.71
N ALA A 24 5.13 10.97 -1.86
CA ALA A 24 4.77 11.55 -3.14
C ALA A 24 3.26 11.71 -3.13
N SER A 25 2.80 12.95 -3.06
CA SER A 25 1.40 13.24 -2.79
C SER A 25 0.59 12.68 -3.94
N LEU A 26 -0.23 11.66 -3.65
CA LEU A 26 -1.03 10.95 -4.63
C LEU A 26 -1.85 11.94 -5.47
N HIS A 27 -1.86 11.75 -6.79
CA HIS A 27 -2.63 12.61 -7.69
C HIS A 27 -4.12 12.66 -7.25
N PRO A 28 -4.80 13.82 -7.33
CA PRO A 28 -6.17 13.97 -6.83
C PRO A 28 -7.18 12.95 -7.39
N ALA A 29 -7.00 12.53 -8.64
CA ALA A 29 -7.84 11.51 -9.26
C ALA A 29 -7.69 10.13 -8.58
N TRP A 30 -6.48 9.76 -8.17
CA TRP A 30 -6.25 8.55 -7.39
C TRP A 30 -6.87 8.66 -6.01
N LEU A 31 -6.77 9.82 -5.36
CA LEU A 31 -7.45 10.05 -4.08
C LEU A 31 -8.97 9.93 -4.23
N ALA A 32 -9.55 10.45 -5.32
CA ALA A 32 -10.97 10.30 -5.61
C ALA A 32 -11.36 8.84 -5.85
N PHE A 33 -10.55 8.09 -6.58
CA PHE A 33 -10.74 6.67 -6.81
C PHE A 33 -10.70 5.87 -5.48
N VAL A 34 -9.72 6.12 -4.62
CA VAL A 34 -9.62 5.47 -3.30
C VAL A 34 -10.86 5.78 -2.45
N ARG A 35 -11.30 7.04 -2.38
CA ARG A 35 -12.53 7.41 -1.66
C ARG A 35 -13.77 6.70 -2.22
N TYR A 36 -13.86 6.57 -3.53
CA TYR A 36 -14.94 5.83 -4.17
C TYR A 36 -14.95 4.35 -3.74
N CYS A 37 -13.79 3.69 -3.75
CA CYS A 37 -13.66 2.31 -3.27
C CYS A 37 -14.03 2.18 -1.79
N GLN A 38 -13.61 3.13 -0.95
CA GLN A 38 -13.98 3.18 0.47
C GLN A 38 -15.49 3.33 0.66
N GLN A 39 -16.14 4.19 -0.12
CA GLN A 39 -17.57 4.43 -0.05
C GLN A 39 -18.40 3.24 -0.53
N MET A 40 -17.90 2.51 -1.54
CA MET A 40 -18.49 1.25 -1.99
C MET A 40 -18.40 0.16 -0.92
N GLY A 41 -17.33 0.16 -0.12
CA GLY A 41 -17.07 -0.84 0.90
C GLY A 41 -16.72 -2.18 0.29
N HIS A 42 -17.71 -3.06 0.12
CA HIS A 42 -17.53 -4.38 -0.47
C HIS A 42 -18.07 -4.41 -1.91
N GLY A 43 -17.19 -4.74 -2.84
CA GLY A 43 -17.53 -4.79 -4.25
C GLY A 43 -16.32 -5.08 -5.13
N GLU A 44 -16.57 -5.15 -6.42
CA GLU A 44 -15.57 -5.40 -7.45
C GLU A 44 -15.64 -4.29 -8.49
N ILE A 45 -14.47 -3.78 -8.87
CA ILE A 45 -14.34 -2.90 -10.03
C ILE A 45 -13.99 -3.77 -11.21
N GLU A 46 -14.95 -3.97 -12.10
CA GLU A 46 -14.76 -4.82 -13.28
C GLU A 46 -13.91 -4.11 -14.34
N ARG A 47 -13.94 -2.77 -14.38
CA ARG A 47 -13.15 -2.00 -15.34
C ARG A 47 -12.81 -0.59 -14.87
N LEU A 48 -11.51 -0.34 -14.77
CA LEU A 48 -10.91 0.97 -14.51
C LEU A 48 -10.09 1.39 -15.73
N LYS A 49 -10.38 2.58 -16.28
CA LYS A 49 -9.57 3.20 -17.31
C LYS A 49 -8.53 4.12 -16.69
N ILE A 50 -7.28 3.92 -17.08
CA ILE A 50 -6.13 4.74 -16.68
C ILE A 50 -5.52 5.33 -17.95
N GLN A 51 -5.23 6.62 -17.93
CA GLN A 51 -4.51 7.33 -18.99
C GLN A 51 -3.36 8.09 -18.36
N ASP A 52 -2.15 7.95 -18.91
CA ASP A 52 -0.94 8.58 -18.39
C ASP A 52 -0.71 8.33 -16.88
N GLY A 53 -1.09 7.13 -16.40
CA GLY A 53 -1.00 6.78 -14.98
C GLY A 53 -2.10 7.38 -14.09
N ILE A 54 -3.09 8.09 -14.64
CA ILE A 54 -4.19 8.72 -13.90
C ILE A 54 -5.52 7.97 -14.14
N PRO A 55 -6.30 7.64 -13.09
CA PRO A 55 -7.61 7.00 -13.25
C PRO A 55 -8.62 8.03 -13.76
N VAL A 56 -9.30 7.70 -14.85
CA VAL A 56 -10.21 8.63 -15.54
C VAL A 56 -11.66 8.15 -15.57
N LEU A 57 -11.91 6.84 -15.50
CA LEU A 57 -13.27 6.30 -15.55
C LEU A 57 -13.37 4.92 -14.91
N ILE A 58 -14.44 4.71 -14.15
CA ILE A 58 -14.88 3.40 -13.68
C ILE A 58 -16.12 3.05 -14.50
N GLU A 59 -16.00 2.09 -15.42
CA GLU A 59 -17.11 1.78 -16.34
C GLU A 59 -18.12 0.82 -15.72
N VAL A 60 -17.64 -0.11 -14.88
CA VAL A 60 -18.52 -1.09 -14.26
C VAL A 60 -18.00 -1.43 -12.86
N SER A 61 -18.90 -1.32 -11.88
CA SER A 61 -18.68 -1.68 -10.48
C SER A 61 -19.83 -2.53 -9.97
N ARG A 62 -19.52 -3.66 -9.31
CA ARG A 62 -20.52 -4.51 -8.65
C ARG A 62 -20.40 -4.37 -7.15
N HIS A 63 -21.45 -3.89 -6.49
CA HIS A 63 -21.52 -3.96 -5.03
C HIS A 63 -21.79 -5.41 -4.63
N LYS A 64 -20.88 -6.02 -3.88
CA LYS A 64 -21.05 -7.38 -3.34
C LYS A 64 -21.17 -7.27 -1.84
N ILE A 65 -22.38 -7.47 -1.32
CA ILE A 65 -22.68 -7.37 0.10
C ILE A 65 -22.13 -8.54 0.92
N LYS A 66 -21.73 -9.65 0.28
CA LYS A 66 -21.05 -10.80 0.91
C LYS A 66 -20.07 -11.45 -0.09
N PHE A 67 -18.82 -11.61 0.32
CA PHE A 67 -17.90 -12.56 -0.32
C PHE A 67 -18.25 -13.93 0.26
N SER A 68 -18.90 -14.78 -0.55
CA SER A 68 -19.09 -16.21 -0.26
C SER A 68 -18.12 -17.03 -1.08
#